data_AF-A0AAV6VH39-F1
#
_entry.id   AF-A0AAV6VH39-F1
#
_cell.length_a   1.000
_cell.length_b   1.000
_cell.length_c   1.000
_cell.angle_alpha   90.00
_cell.angle_beta   90.00
_cell.angle_gamma   90.00
#
_symmetry.space_group_name_H-M   'P 1'
#
loop_
_entity.id
_entity.type
_entity.pdbx_description
1 polymer ?
#
loop_
_entity_poly.entity_id
_entity_poly.type
_entity_poly.pdbx_seq_one_letter_code
_entity_poly.pdbx_strand_id
1 'polypeptide(L)'
;MNTLAIIFALLFNYVASEQVPFRPCKSGNTVLGVVITPCNSMVHEGFRTCVLRHEDSIRVEAAILAPFSGSQFETVATATINNHMIPFANSGSNPCQGNINPACPVKSGRIYVLTFFFDVLKYYPTGTIDIVLQFAILLQRRVWCKTAVKYIATAYNSRILYSFV
;
A
#
# COMPACT_ATOMS: atom_id res chain seq x y z
N MET A 1 45.27 -3.58 -13.75
CA MET A 1 43.80 -3.75 -13.78
C MET A 1 43.24 -3.09 -12.53
N ASN A 2 42.62 -1.92 -12.70
CA ASN A 2 42.30 -0.98 -11.62
C ASN A 2 41.06 -1.41 -10.83
N THR A 3 41.23 -1.62 -9.53
CA THR A 3 40.22 -2.02 -8.52
C THR A 3 39.19 -0.94 -8.17
N LEU A 4 39.24 0.25 -8.78
CA LEU A 4 38.36 1.39 -8.49
C LEU A 4 36.97 1.33 -9.15
N ALA A 5 36.76 0.45 -10.13
CA ALA A 5 35.51 0.40 -10.89
C ALA A 5 34.36 -0.34 -10.16
N ILE A 6 34.63 -1.07 -9.07
CA ILE A 6 33.63 -1.95 -8.43
C ILE A 6 32.76 -1.18 -7.41
N ILE A 7 33.20 -0.02 -6.90
CA ILE A 7 32.48 0.73 -5.85
C ILE A 7 31.33 1.57 -6.42
N PHE A 8 31.34 1.91 -7.72
CA PHE A 8 30.31 2.78 -8.32
C PHE A 8 28.99 2.07 -8.67
N ALA A 9 28.95 0.73 -8.66
CA ALA A 9 27.77 -0.04 -9.05
C ALA A 9 26.75 -0.26 -7.90
N LEU A 10 27.08 0.08 -6.65
CA LEU A 10 26.21 -0.15 -5.48
C LEU A 10 25.32 1.05 -5.10
N LEU A 11 25.36 2.16 -5.84
CA LEU A 11 24.70 3.42 -5.43
C LEU A 11 23.32 3.70 -6.05
N PHE A 12 22.78 2.86 -6.93
CA PHE A 12 21.67 3.30 -7.79
C PHE A 12 20.30 2.63 -7.64
N ASN A 13 19.97 1.97 -6.52
CA ASN A 13 18.58 1.56 -6.28
C ASN A 13 18.18 1.61 -4.80
N TYR A 14 18.27 2.79 -4.18
CA TYR A 14 17.46 3.06 -2.98
C TYR A 14 16.00 3.23 -3.42
N VAL A 15 15.29 2.11 -3.53
CA VAL A 15 13.83 2.15 -3.64
C VAL A 15 13.31 2.66 -2.29
N ALA A 16 12.87 3.92 -2.26
CA ALA A 16 12.33 4.54 -1.05
C ALA A 16 11.05 3.81 -0.62
N SER A 17 11.19 3.04 0.46
CA SER A 17 10.11 2.37 1.16
C SER A 17 9.82 3.15 2.44
N GLU A 18 8.54 3.44 2.70
CA GLU A 18 8.19 4.30 3.82
C GLU A 18 6.92 3.88 4.54
N GLN A 19 6.96 3.95 5.87
CA GLN A 19 5.80 3.73 6.72
C GLN A 19 4.90 4.97 6.71
N VAL A 20 3.64 4.77 6.33
CA VAL A 20 2.65 5.84 6.21
C VAL A 20 1.72 5.87 7.42
N PRO A 21 1.23 7.05 7.83
CA PRO A 21 0.19 7.13 8.84
C PRO A 21 -1.10 6.48 8.32
N PHE A 22 -1.75 5.68 9.16
CA PHE A 22 -3.01 5.02 8.84
C PHE A 22 -4.00 5.16 9.99
N ARG A 23 -5.29 5.07 9.69
CA ARG A 23 -6.33 5.03 10.73
C ARG A 23 -6.61 3.57 11.12
N PRO A 24 -6.47 3.21 12.41
CA PRO A 24 -6.71 1.84 12.85
C PRO A 24 -8.20 1.46 12.75
N CYS A 25 -8.45 0.17 12.59
CA CYS A 25 -9.79 -0.41 12.55
C CYS A 25 -10.49 -0.29 13.91
N LYS A 26 -11.83 -0.14 13.91
CA LYS A 26 -12.64 -0.23 15.14
C LYS A 26 -12.88 -1.68 15.60
N SER A 27 -12.78 -2.65 14.69
CA SER A 27 -12.83 -4.08 14.99
C SER A 27 -11.47 -4.53 15.52
N GLY A 28 -11.39 -5.27 16.63
CA GLY A 28 -10.17 -5.64 17.36
C GLY A 28 -9.04 -6.41 16.63
N ASN A 29 -8.95 -6.32 15.30
CA ASN A 29 -7.75 -6.59 14.54
C ASN A 29 -6.80 -5.39 14.65
N THR A 30 -5.54 -5.66 15.02
CA THR A 30 -4.53 -4.61 15.16
C THR A 30 -3.67 -4.56 13.91
N VAL A 31 -3.83 -3.52 13.10
CA VAL A 31 -2.83 -3.17 12.08
C VAL A 31 -1.68 -2.48 12.77
N LEU A 32 -0.49 -3.04 12.62
CA LEU A 32 0.74 -2.58 13.25
C LEU A 32 1.44 -1.52 12.39
N GLY A 33 1.37 -1.66 11.07
CA GLY A 33 2.07 -0.79 10.14
C GLY A 33 1.57 -0.97 8.73
N VAL A 34 1.65 0.11 7.94
CA VAL A 34 1.49 0.06 6.49
C VAL A 34 2.70 0.73 5.86
N VAL A 35 3.31 0.03 4.91
CA VAL A 35 4.49 0.48 4.16
C VAL A 35 4.12 0.55 2.70
N ILE A 36 4.51 1.63 2.01
CA ILE A 36 4.26 1.83 0.59
C ILE A 36 5.59 1.93 -0.14
N THR A 37 5.69 1.31 -1.32
CA THR A 37 6.90 1.28 -2.14
C THR A 37 6.54 1.30 -3.63
N PRO A 38 7.08 2.23 -4.45
CA PRO A 38 7.85 3.39 -4.04
C PRO A 38 6.97 4.44 -3.35
N CYS A 39 7.51 5.13 -2.35
CA CYS A 39 6.86 6.29 -1.73
C CYS A 39 7.83 7.47 -1.65
N ASN A 40 7.52 8.53 -2.39
CA ASN A 40 8.16 9.83 -2.20
C ASN A 40 7.31 10.62 -1.21
N SER A 41 7.63 10.54 0.09
CA SER A 41 6.82 11.23 1.07
C SER A 41 6.99 12.73 1.02
N MET A 42 5.88 13.43 1.18
CA MET A 42 5.84 14.86 1.39
C MET A 42 4.88 15.18 2.53
N VAL A 43 5.06 16.32 3.18
CA VAL A 43 4.08 16.83 4.15
C VAL A 43 3.09 17.71 3.38
N HIS A 44 1.82 17.33 3.38
CA HIS A 44 0.73 18.09 2.78
C HIS A 44 -0.37 18.30 3.82
N GLU A 45 -0.76 19.55 4.06
CA GLU A 45 -1.78 19.91 5.06
C GLU A 45 -1.48 19.35 6.48
N GLY A 46 -0.21 19.25 6.84
CA GLY A 46 0.22 18.71 8.15
C GLY A 46 0.23 17.18 8.24
N PHE A 47 -0.07 16.45 7.15
CA PHE A 47 -0.01 14.99 7.09
C PHE A 47 1.11 14.51 6.16
N ARG A 48 1.86 13.49 6.59
CA ARG A 48 2.84 12.80 5.74
C ARG A 48 2.10 11.90 4.76
N THR A 49 2.30 12.15 3.47
CA THR A 49 1.60 11.48 2.37
C THR A 49 2.59 11.03 1.30
N CYS A 50 2.29 9.94 0.60
CA CYS A 50 3.10 9.49 -0.54
C CYS A 50 2.64 10.18 -1.83
N VAL A 51 3.59 10.71 -2.59
CA VAL A 51 3.40 11.13 -3.97
C VAL A 51 3.64 9.94 -4.90
N LEU A 52 2.58 9.53 -5.59
CA LEU A 52 2.62 8.45 -6.58
C LEU A 52 2.49 9.03 -7.98
N ARG A 53 3.30 8.57 -8.94
CA ARG A 53 3.19 9.02 -10.34
C ARG A 53 2.26 8.10 -11.11
N HIS A 54 1.73 8.62 -12.21
CA HIS A 54 1.02 7.78 -13.17
C HIS A 54 1.97 6.75 -13.77
N GLU A 55 1.42 5.60 -14.10
CA GLU A 55 2.09 4.43 -14.66
C GLU A 55 3.09 3.76 -13.70
N ASP A 56 3.17 4.23 -12.44
CA ASP A 56 3.92 3.53 -11.39
C ASP A 56 3.15 2.30 -10.90
N SER A 57 3.89 1.21 -10.68
CA SER A 57 3.39 0.04 -9.97
C SER A 57 3.74 0.17 -8.49
N ILE A 58 2.72 0.11 -7.65
CA ILE A 58 2.81 0.40 -6.22
C ILE A 58 2.61 -0.87 -5.43
N ARG A 59 3.57 -1.15 -4.56
CA ARG A 59 3.54 -2.21 -3.57
C ARG A 59 3.14 -1.64 -2.21
N VAL A 60 2.11 -2.19 -1.61
CA VAL A 60 1.67 -1.88 -0.25
C VAL A 60 1.86 -3.11 0.61
N GLU A 61 2.53 -2.95 1.74
CA GLU A 61 2.72 -4.00 2.74
C GLU A 61 2.01 -3.60 4.03
N ALA A 62 1.05 -4.40 4.46
CA ALA A 62 0.32 -4.17 5.71
C ALA A 62 0.68 -5.27 6.71
N ALA A 63 1.25 -4.86 7.85
CA ALA A 63 1.51 -5.76 8.98
C ALA A 63 0.29 -5.81 9.90
N ILE A 64 -0.30 -6.99 10.07
CA ILE A 64 -1.51 -7.22 10.84
C ILE A 64 -1.26 -8.31 11.88
N LEU A 65 -1.65 -8.04 13.13
CA LEU A 65 -1.73 -9.05 14.17
C LEU A 65 -3.06 -9.79 14.04
N ALA A 66 -3.02 -11.09 13.76
CA ALA A 66 -4.22 -11.91 13.66
C ALA A 66 -4.81 -12.18 15.05
N PRO A 67 -6.02 -11.71 15.39
CA PRO A 67 -6.59 -11.95 16.71
C PRO A 67 -7.14 -13.37 16.86
N PHE A 68 -7.39 -14.07 15.75
CA PHE A 68 -7.94 -15.42 15.74
C PHE A 68 -7.35 -16.24 14.59
N SER A 69 -7.44 -17.57 14.69
CA SER A 69 -6.94 -18.51 13.68
C SER A 69 -7.98 -18.74 12.60
N GLY A 70 -7.60 -18.80 11.32
CA GLY A 70 -8.53 -19.00 10.20
C GLY A 70 -7.87 -19.73 9.03
N SER A 71 -8.67 -20.19 8.07
CA SER A 71 -8.14 -20.90 6.90
C SER A 71 -7.45 -19.94 5.94
N GLN A 72 -8.02 -18.75 5.73
CA GLN A 72 -7.51 -17.78 4.78
C GLN A 72 -7.86 -16.33 5.13
N PHE A 73 -7.19 -15.41 4.44
CA PHE A 73 -7.54 -13.99 4.43
C PHE A 73 -8.31 -13.66 3.14
N GLU A 74 -9.01 -12.54 3.16
CA GLU A 74 -9.62 -11.89 2.01
C GLU A 74 -9.24 -10.41 2.09
N THR A 75 -8.76 -9.85 0.98
CA THR A 75 -8.39 -8.44 0.91
C THR A 75 -9.30 -7.72 -0.08
N VAL A 76 -9.86 -6.59 0.33
CA VAL A 76 -10.68 -5.73 -0.52
C VAL A 76 -10.05 -4.36 -0.53
N ALA A 77 -9.56 -3.92 -1.68
CA ALA A 77 -8.96 -2.62 -1.88
C ALA A 77 -9.91 -1.72 -2.68
N THR A 78 -10.16 -0.52 -2.17
CA THR A 78 -10.98 0.50 -2.82
C THR A 78 -10.30 1.86 -2.73
N ALA A 79 -10.29 2.63 -3.81
CA ALA A 79 -9.90 4.03 -3.81
C ALA A 79 -11.14 4.92 -3.70
N THR A 80 -11.04 6.04 -3.00
CA THR A 80 -12.05 7.10 -3.04
C THR A 80 -11.44 8.32 -3.71
N ILE A 81 -12.00 8.70 -4.86
CA ILE A 81 -11.55 9.80 -5.69
C ILE A 81 -12.74 10.73 -5.88
N ASN A 82 -12.64 12.00 -5.46
CA ASN A 82 -13.73 12.97 -5.55
C ASN A 82 -15.08 12.43 -5.00
N ASN A 83 -15.05 11.76 -3.83
CA ASN A 83 -16.19 11.07 -3.20
C ASN A 83 -16.77 9.87 -3.97
N HIS A 84 -16.17 9.45 -5.08
CA HIS A 84 -16.53 8.22 -5.78
C HIS A 84 -15.61 7.08 -5.37
N MET A 85 -16.20 5.94 -5.00
CA MET A 85 -15.46 4.74 -4.62
C MET A 85 -15.21 3.87 -5.85
N ILE A 86 -13.94 3.57 -6.12
CA ILE A 86 -13.49 2.76 -7.26
C ILE A 86 -12.76 1.54 -6.71
N PRO A 87 -13.23 0.31 -6.97
CA PRO A 87 -12.50 -0.90 -6.58
C PRO A 87 -11.25 -1.07 -7.46
N PHE A 88 -10.15 -1.55 -6.88
CA PHE A 88 -8.99 -1.97 -7.68
C PHE A 88 -9.27 -3.31 -8.35
N ALA A 89 -8.69 -3.56 -9.53
CA ALA A 89 -8.85 -4.82 -10.26
C ALA A 89 -8.46 -6.06 -9.42
N ASN A 90 -7.50 -5.89 -8.51
CA ASN A 90 -6.94 -6.97 -7.69
C ASN A 90 -7.68 -7.14 -6.35
N SER A 91 -8.78 -6.40 -6.16
CA SER A 91 -9.63 -6.44 -4.98
C SER A 91 -10.41 -7.76 -4.91
N GLY A 92 -10.57 -8.31 -3.71
CA GLY A 92 -11.20 -9.62 -3.47
C GLY A 92 -10.25 -10.82 -3.64
N SER A 93 -8.95 -10.58 -3.80
CA SER A 93 -7.96 -11.66 -3.93
C SER A 93 -7.67 -12.34 -2.59
N ASN A 94 -7.35 -13.64 -2.64
CA ASN A 94 -6.91 -14.39 -1.47
C ASN A 94 -5.38 -14.24 -1.33
N PRO A 95 -4.89 -13.47 -0.34
CA PRO A 95 -3.46 -13.23 -0.20
C PRO A 95 -2.70 -14.49 0.24
N CYS A 96 -3.38 -15.55 0.71
CA CYS A 96 -2.77 -16.84 0.99
C CYS A 96 -2.17 -17.52 -0.24
N GLN A 97 -2.49 -17.07 -1.46
CA GLN A 97 -1.96 -17.63 -2.71
C GLN A 97 -0.62 -17.02 -3.15
N GLY A 98 0.11 -16.37 -2.25
CA GLY A 98 1.48 -15.88 -2.52
C GLY A 98 1.77 -14.44 -2.09
N ASN A 99 0.77 -13.75 -1.55
CA ASN A 99 0.83 -12.33 -1.18
C ASN A 99 0.78 -12.13 0.35
N ILE A 100 1.20 -13.15 1.12
CA ILE A 100 1.23 -13.11 2.58
C ILE A 100 2.48 -13.81 3.13
N ASN A 101 3.06 -13.23 4.18
CA ASN A 101 4.15 -13.82 4.94
C ASN A 101 3.89 -13.64 6.46
N PRO A 102 3.89 -14.70 7.28
CA PRO A 102 4.07 -16.11 6.93
C PRO A 102 2.89 -16.68 6.13
N ALA A 103 3.13 -17.82 5.46
CA ALA A 103 2.10 -18.51 4.69
C ALA A 103 0.93 -18.95 5.58
N CYS A 104 -0.25 -19.05 4.96
CA CYS A 104 -1.45 -19.57 5.60
C CYS A 104 -1.29 -21.08 5.94
N PRO A 105 -2.02 -21.62 6.93
CA PRO A 105 -3.20 -21.07 7.60
C PRO A 105 -2.88 -19.94 8.59
N VAL A 106 -3.88 -19.10 8.83
CA VAL A 106 -3.80 -17.98 9.77
C VAL A 106 -3.86 -18.52 11.20
N LYS A 107 -2.92 -18.13 12.04
CA LYS A 107 -2.87 -18.50 13.47
C LYS A 107 -3.04 -17.26 14.34
N SER A 108 -3.89 -17.36 15.35
CA SER A 108 -4.08 -16.31 16.37
C SER A 108 -2.76 -15.92 17.02
N GLY A 109 -2.60 -14.63 17.33
CA GLY A 109 -1.42 -14.05 17.98
C GLY A 109 -0.19 -13.91 17.08
N ARG A 110 -0.28 -14.30 15.80
CA ARG A 110 0.83 -14.12 14.83
C ARG A 110 0.67 -12.86 14.01
N ILE A 111 1.81 -12.27 13.67
CA ILE A 111 1.89 -11.13 12.77
C ILE A 111 2.01 -11.66 11.33
N TYR A 112 1.19 -11.09 10.45
CA TYR A 112 1.19 -11.37 9.02
C TYR A 112 1.46 -10.07 8.26
N VAL A 113 2.35 -10.13 7.29
CA VAL A 113 2.62 -9.08 6.33
C VAL A 113 1.91 -9.43 5.03
N LEU A 114 0.89 -8.65 4.70
CA LEU A 114 0.11 -8.78 3.49
C LEU A 114 0.68 -7.83 2.43
N THR A 115 1.05 -8.36 1.28
CA THR A 115 1.51 -7.56 0.15
C THR A 115 0.38 -7.36 -0.85
N PHE A 116 0.13 -6.13 -1.25
CA PHE A 116 -0.84 -5.79 -2.28
C PHE A 116 -0.16 -4.94 -3.36
N PHE A 117 -0.44 -5.25 -4.62
CA PHE A 117 0.09 -4.49 -5.76
C PHE A 117 -1.06 -3.81 -6.49
N PHE A 118 -0.86 -2.57 -6.90
CA PHE A 118 -1.76 -1.87 -7.80
C PHE A 118 -0.99 -0.90 -8.68
N ASP A 119 -1.52 -0.65 -9.87
CA ASP A 119 -0.95 0.30 -10.81
C ASP A 119 -1.73 1.63 -10.76
N VAL A 120 -1.00 2.74 -10.78
CA VAL A 120 -1.60 4.08 -10.88
C VAL A 120 -1.85 4.38 -12.35
N LEU A 121 -3.09 4.17 -12.81
CA LEU A 121 -3.38 4.29 -14.23
C LEU A 121 -3.39 5.75 -14.70
N LYS A 122 -2.96 5.98 -15.95
CA LYS A 122 -2.81 7.33 -16.54
C LYS A 122 -4.07 8.20 -16.50
N TYR A 123 -5.24 7.56 -16.51
CA TYR A 123 -6.54 8.24 -16.50
C TYR A 123 -7.04 8.57 -15.09
N TYR A 124 -6.31 8.19 -14.03
CA TYR A 124 -6.65 8.65 -12.68
C TYR A 124 -6.46 10.17 -12.60
N PRO A 125 -7.38 10.91 -11.98
CA PRO A 125 -7.25 12.34 -11.86
C PRO A 125 -6.10 12.72 -10.93
N THR A 126 -5.45 13.84 -11.24
CA THR A 126 -4.51 14.49 -10.33
C THR A 126 -5.22 14.96 -9.07
N GLY A 127 -4.71 14.58 -7.91
CA GLY A 127 -5.22 15.09 -6.65
C GLY A 127 -5.03 14.13 -5.48
N THR A 128 -5.75 14.39 -4.41
CA THR A 128 -5.75 13.54 -3.22
C THR A 128 -6.62 12.32 -3.47
N ILE A 129 -6.07 11.13 -3.22
CA ILE A 129 -6.79 9.86 -3.36
C ILE A 129 -6.71 9.13 -2.03
N ASP A 130 -7.87 8.76 -1.48
CA ASP A 130 -7.92 7.98 -0.25
C ASP A 130 -8.04 6.49 -0.60
N ILE A 131 -7.02 5.67 -0.30
CA ILE A 131 -7.12 4.21 -0.43
C ILE A 131 -7.65 3.67 0.89
N VAL A 132 -8.66 2.84 0.77
CA VAL A 132 -9.17 2.03 1.87
C VAL A 132 -8.82 0.59 1.55
N LEU A 133 -7.95 0.00 2.37
CA LEU A 133 -7.64 -1.42 2.37
C LEU A 133 -8.45 -2.09 3.47
N GLN A 134 -9.27 -3.04 3.09
CA GLN A 134 -10.07 -3.83 4.01
C GLN A 134 -9.54 -5.26 4.02
N PHE A 135 -9.30 -5.78 5.21
CA PHE A 135 -8.80 -7.12 5.43
C PHE A 135 -9.83 -7.89 6.24
N ALA A 136 -10.27 -9.03 5.72
CA ALA A 136 -11.13 -9.96 6.41
C ALA A 136 -10.39 -11.29 6.60
N ILE A 137 -10.54 -11.91 7.76
CA ILE A 137 -10.10 -13.30 7.97
C ILE A 137 -11.34 -14.17 7.77
N LEU A 138 -11.27 -15.10 6.83
CA LEU A 138 -12.37 -15.99 6.54
C LEU A 138 -12.37 -17.16 7.53
N LEU A 139 -13.34 -17.07 8.42
CA LEU A 139 -13.85 -18.13 9.28
C LEU A 139 -15.37 -18.22 9.07
N GLN A 140 -16.03 -19.20 9.67
CA GLN A 140 -17.50 -19.27 9.74
C GLN A 140 -18.17 -17.99 10.30
N ARG A 141 -17.42 -16.99 10.78
CA ARG A 141 -17.85 -15.61 11.05
C ARG A 141 -16.91 -14.61 10.35
N ARG A 142 -17.47 -13.69 9.54
CA ARG A 142 -16.71 -12.61 8.86
C ARG A 142 -16.37 -11.50 9.87
N VAL A 143 -15.09 -11.25 10.12
CA VAL A 143 -14.63 -10.04 10.83
C VAL A 143 -13.90 -9.15 9.83
N TRP A 144 -14.32 -7.89 9.72
CA TRP A 144 -13.81 -6.91 8.76
C TRP A 144 -12.96 -5.86 9.47
N CYS A 145 -11.66 -5.80 9.17
CA CYS A 145 -10.80 -4.67 9.51
C CYS A 145 -10.75 -3.72 8.32
N LYS A 146 -11.18 -2.47 8.50
CA LYS A 146 -11.01 -1.41 7.50
C LYS A 146 -9.86 -0.50 7.90
N THR A 147 -8.77 -0.55 7.14
CA THR A 147 -7.62 0.34 7.28
C THR A 147 -7.67 1.37 6.17
N ALA A 148 -7.84 2.64 6.53
CA ALA A 148 -7.77 3.73 5.57
C ALA A 148 -6.34 4.31 5.56
N VAL A 149 -5.76 4.39 4.37
CA VAL A 149 -4.47 4.98 4.10
C VAL A 149 -4.70 6.14 3.13
N LYS A 150 -4.47 7.35 3.61
CA LYS A 150 -4.60 8.56 2.80
C LYS A 150 -3.29 8.83 2.07
N TYR A 151 -3.34 9.06 0.77
CA TYR A 151 -2.18 9.47 -0.01
C TYR A 151 -2.56 10.51 -1.07
N ILE A 152 -1.58 11.08 -1.76
CA ILE A 152 -1.81 12.08 -2.80
C ILE A 152 -1.21 11.56 -4.09
N ALA A 153 -2.05 11.27 -5.07
CA ALA A 153 -1.58 10.97 -6.41
C ALA A 153 -1.34 12.29 -7.13
N THR A 154 -0.09 12.75 -7.10
CA THR A 154 0.33 13.90 -7.90
C THR A 154 0.76 13.37 -9.26
N ALA A 155 -0.05 13.59 -10.31
CA ALA A 155 0.43 13.32 -11.66
C ALA A 155 1.51 14.34 -12.01
N TYR A 156 2.76 13.96 -11.79
CA TYR A 156 3.86 14.60 -12.46
C TYR A 156 3.86 14.10 -13.90
N ASN A 157 3.32 14.91 -14.81
CA ASN A 157 3.61 14.73 -16.22
C ASN A 157 5.09 15.08 -16.39
N SER A 158 5.95 14.07 -16.56
CA SER A 158 7.42 14.21 -16.68
C SER A 158 7.87 14.94 -17.96
N ARG A 159 7.01 15.77 -18.56
CA ARG A 159 7.27 16.61 -19.74
C ARG A 159 6.97 18.10 -19.56
N ILE A 160 6.84 18.61 -18.35
CA ILE A 160 6.63 20.05 -18.13
C ILE A 160 7.62 20.55 -17.08
N LEU A 161 8.86 20.69 -17.53
CA LEU A 161 9.77 21.73 -17.06
C LEU A 161 9.30 23.00 -17.78
N TYR A 162 8.34 23.70 -17.20
CA TYR A 162 8.02 25.06 -17.62
C TYR A 162 8.06 25.94 -16.37
N SER A 163 9.22 26.57 -16.21
CA SER A 163 9.32 27.91 -15.66
C SER A 163 8.43 28.81 -16.51
N PHE A 164 7.46 29.49 -15.89
CA PHE A 164 6.91 30.72 -16.44
C PHE A 164 6.49 31.65 -15.30
N VAL A 165 7.31 32.71 -15.19
CA VAL A 165 7.09 34.07 -14.68
C VAL A 165 6.65 34.22 -13.23
#